data_AF-A0A924P476-F1
#
_entry.id   AF-A0A924P476-F1
#
_cell.length_a   1.000
_cell.length_b   1.000
_cell.length_c   1.000
_cell.angle_alpha   90.00
_cell.angle_beta   90.00
_cell.angle_gamma   90.00
#
_symmetry.space_group_name_H-M   'P 1'
#
loop_
_entity.id
_entity.type
_entity.pdbx_description
1 polymer ?
#
loop_
_entity_poly.entity_id
_entity_poly.type
_entity_poly.pdbx_seq_one_letter_code
_entity_poly.pdbx_strand_id
1 'polypeptide(L)'
;ARAAYIHFGAMLGTLMAANVFFLIIPSQKAMVKAAREGKPLNPALGKNALVRSLHNNYFTLPVLFVMISNHFPTTFGYQYPWAILAAITLGTAGVKHYLNLKEKGRYNVWVLPVSVMIILAACFVSAPPKDAAACSKTVSFTEVNTIINKRCITCHSAKPTDNVYTAPPNGVVYDTPQDIVKLKDKIMQRVVITKTMPQNNKTGITPEERDLIRCWIDQGAVIK
;
A
#
# COMPACT_ATOMS: atom_id res chain seq x y z
N ALA A 1 4.10 8.92 0.80
CA ALA A 1 3.38 7.80 1.44
C ALA A 1 3.75 6.44 0.86
N ARG A 2 3.57 6.19 -0.46
CA ARG A 2 3.88 4.89 -1.10
C ARG A 2 5.29 4.35 -0.79
N ALA A 3 6.30 5.20 -0.88
CA ALA A 3 7.68 4.82 -0.54
C ALA A 3 7.81 4.36 0.92
N ALA A 4 7.11 4.98 1.86
CA ALA A 4 7.17 4.61 3.27
C ALA A 4 6.65 3.19 3.51
N TYR A 5 5.59 2.76 2.82
CA TYR A 5 5.11 1.38 2.88
C TYR A 5 6.19 0.43 2.37
N ILE A 6 6.79 0.71 1.21
CA ILE A 6 7.86 -0.13 0.63
C ILE A 6 9.05 -0.24 1.59
N HIS A 7 9.51 0.88 2.16
CA HIS A 7 10.62 0.88 3.12
C HIS A 7 10.27 0.13 4.41
N PHE A 8 9.06 0.28 4.92
CA PHE A 8 8.59 -0.46 6.09
C PHE A 8 8.57 -1.98 5.83
N GLY A 9 8.08 -2.41 4.66
CA GLY A 9 8.11 -3.81 4.25
C GLY A 9 9.52 -4.34 4.07
N ALA A 10 10.40 -3.56 3.43
CA ALA A 10 11.82 -3.90 3.28
C ALA A 10 12.50 -4.07 4.64
N MET A 11 12.27 -3.14 5.58
CA MET A 11 12.79 -3.23 6.95
C MET A 11 12.34 -4.53 7.64
N LEU A 12 11.04 -4.85 7.62
CA LEU A 12 10.53 -6.09 8.20
C LEU A 12 11.16 -7.33 7.55
N GLY A 13 11.24 -7.36 6.21
CA GLY A 13 11.87 -8.45 5.46
C GLY A 13 13.35 -8.63 5.82
N THR A 14 14.10 -7.53 5.93
CA THR A 14 15.50 -7.55 6.37
C THR A 14 15.65 -8.12 7.78
N LEU A 15 14.80 -7.69 8.72
CA LEU A 15 14.80 -8.24 10.08
C LEU A 15 14.49 -9.74 10.08
N MET A 16 13.53 -10.19 9.26
CA MET A 16 13.19 -11.60 9.13
C MET A 16 14.37 -12.42 8.60
N ALA A 17 15.04 -11.93 7.55
CA ALA A 17 16.21 -12.58 6.98
C ALA A 17 17.38 -12.63 7.97
N ALA A 18 17.63 -11.53 8.70
CA ALA A 18 18.66 -11.46 9.72
C ALA A 18 18.40 -12.45 10.87
N ASN A 19 17.15 -12.56 11.35
CA ASN A 19 16.75 -13.55 12.35
C ASN A 19 17.08 -14.98 11.89
N VAL A 20 16.83 -15.29 10.62
CA VAL A 20 17.12 -16.62 10.05
C VAL A 20 18.61 -16.86 9.95
N PHE A 21 19.33 -15.94 9.31
CA PHE A 21 20.73 -16.11 8.95
C PHE A 21 21.66 -16.12 10.17
N PHE A 22 21.47 -15.20 11.12
CA PHE A 22 22.38 -15.03 12.25
C PHE A 22 22.01 -15.88 13.48
N LEU A 23 20.74 -16.23 13.67
CA LEU A 23 20.28 -16.88 14.91
C LEU A 23 19.71 -18.28 14.67
N ILE A 24 18.75 -18.43 13.73
CA ILE A 24 18.04 -19.71 13.55
C ILE A 24 18.94 -20.77 12.91
N ILE A 25 19.54 -20.48 11.74
CA ILE A 25 20.38 -21.44 11.02
C ILE A 25 21.58 -21.90 11.85
N PRO A 26 22.37 -21.01 12.49
CA PRO A 26 23.50 -21.44 13.32
C PRO A 26 23.07 -22.30 14.50
N SER A 27 21.97 -21.95 15.18
CA SER A 27 21.44 -22.72 16.30
C SER A 27 20.98 -24.11 15.86
N GLN A 28 20.29 -24.22 14.73
CA GLN A 28 19.85 -25.49 14.17
C GLN A 28 21.05 -26.37 13.78
N LYS A 29 22.07 -25.81 13.11
CA LYS A 29 23.29 -26.54 12.75
C LYS A 29 24.02 -27.07 13.98
N ALA A 30 24.14 -26.27 15.03
CA ALA A 30 24.79 -26.68 16.28
C ALA A 30 24.03 -27.80 17.01
N MET A 31 22.70 -27.73 17.08
CA MET A 31 21.88 -28.80 17.66
C MET A 31 21.97 -30.11 16.86
N VAL A 32 21.91 -30.04 15.53
CA VAL A 32 22.07 -31.23 14.65
C VAL A 32 23.46 -31.84 14.83
N LYS A 33 24.51 -31.04 14.96
CA LYS A 33 25.87 -31.51 15.23
C LYS A 33 25.97 -32.23 16.58
N ALA A 34 25.45 -31.63 17.64
CA ALA A 34 25.46 -32.25 18.97
C ALA A 34 24.72 -33.59 18.99
N ALA A 35 23.55 -33.66 18.33
CA ALA A 35 22.78 -34.91 18.20
C ALA A 35 23.55 -36.01 17.45
N ARG A 36 24.24 -35.66 16.36
CA ARG A 36 25.08 -36.62 15.60
C ARG A 36 26.27 -37.13 16.41
N GLU A 37 26.83 -36.29 17.27
CA GLU A 37 27.97 -36.62 18.12
C GLU A 37 27.57 -37.30 19.45
N GLY A 38 26.28 -37.55 19.68
CA GLY A 38 25.78 -38.12 20.94
C GLY A 38 25.99 -37.20 22.16
N LYS A 39 26.23 -35.91 21.94
CA LYS A 39 26.45 -34.91 22.99
C LYS A 39 25.12 -34.35 23.50
N PRO A 40 25.05 -33.92 24.77
CA PRO A 40 23.86 -33.28 25.31
C PRO A 40 23.52 -32.00 24.52
N LEU A 41 22.24 -31.85 24.18
CA LEU A 41 21.73 -30.68 23.47
C LEU A 41 21.69 -29.46 24.40
N ASN A 42 22.24 -28.33 23.96
CA ASN A 42 22.11 -27.07 24.70
C ASN A 42 20.68 -26.48 24.50
N PRO A 43 19.83 -26.44 25.53
CA PRO A 43 18.44 -25.98 25.40
C PRO A 43 18.33 -24.48 25.06
N ALA A 44 19.35 -23.69 25.41
CA ALA A 44 19.35 -22.25 25.15
C ALA A 44 19.34 -21.94 23.65
N LEU A 45 20.00 -22.75 22.82
CA LEU A 45 20.02 -22.58 21.36
C LEU A 45 18.63 -22.77 20.77
N GLY A 46 17.91 -23.82 21.19
CA GLY A 46 16.54 -24.07 20.77
C GLY A 46 15.59 -22.95 21.20
N LYS A 47 15.70 -22.49 22.46
CA LYS A 47 14.87 -21.41 22.99
C LYS A 47 15.08 -20.10 22.25
N ASN A 48 16.34 -19.73 21.98
CA ASN A 48 16.68 -18.50 21.27
C ASN A 48 16.21 -18.55 19.80
N ALA A 49 16.42 -19.68 19.12
CA ALA A 49 15.93 -19.88 17.75
C ALA A 49 14.39 -19.81 17.68
N LEU A 50 13.69 -20.42 18.65
CA LEU A 50 12.24 -20.36 18.74
C LEU A 50 11.73 -18.93 18.90
N VAL A 51 12.34 -18.12 19.77
CA VAL A 51 11.96 -16.70 19.95
C VAL A 51 12.08 -15.93 18.64
N ARG A 52 13.16 -16.15 17.86
CA ARG A 52 13.34 -15.48 16.56
C ARG A 52 12.37 -15.98 15.50
N SER A 53 12.06 -17.28 15.50
CA SER A 53 11.01 -17.85 14.65
C SER A 53 9.63 -17.26 14.97
N LEU A 54 9.33 -17.07 16.26
CA LEU A 54 8.10 -16.39 16.70
C LEU A 54 8.05 -14.95 16.20
N HIS A 55 9.12 -14.15 16.33
CA HIS A 55 9.15 -12.80 15.76
C HIS A 55 8.85 -12.80 14.26
N ASN A 56 9.47 -13.70 13.49
CA ASN A 56 9.21 -13.83 12.06
C ASN A 56 7.75 -14.22 11.78
N ASN A 57 7.17 -15.09 12.61
CA ASN A 57 5.77 -15.48 12.50
C ASN A 57 4.83 -14.26 12.65
N TYR A 58 5.07 -13.36 13.61
CA TYR A 58 4.31 -12.10 13.74
C TYR A 58 4.45 -11.18 12.52
N PHE A 59 5.63 -11.14 11.89
CA PHE A 59 5.88 -10.26 10.75
C PHE A 59 5.26 -10.75 9.44
N THR A 60 4.88 -12.03 9.33
CA THR A 60 4.36 -12.61 8.08
C THR A 60 3.16 -11.87 7.48
N LEU A 61 2.10 -11.60 8.26
CA LEU A 61 0.91 -10.92 7.75
C LEU A 61 1.15 -9.43 7.47
N PRO A 62 1.81 -8.65 8.36
CA PRO A 62 2.21 -7.29 8.04
C PRO A 62 3.04 -7.16 6.75
N VAL A 63 4.04 -8.04 6.56
CA VAL A 63 4.87 -8.04 5.35
C VAL A 63 4.03 -8.33 4.11
N LEU A 64 3.18 -9.36 4.15
CA LEU A 64 2.30 -9.70 3.04
C LEU A 64 1.37 -8.54 2.68
N PHE A 65 0.78 -7.88 3.68
CA PHE A 65 -0.05 -6.69 3.47
C PHE A 65 0.74 -5.60 2.73
N VAL A 66 1.95 -5.28 3.19
CA VAL A 66 2.77 -4.22 2.58
C VAL A 66 3.16 -4.57 1.14
N MET A 67 3.50 -5.82 0.86
CA MET A 67 3.81 -6.27 -0.51
C MET A 67 2.63 -6.04 -1.46
N ILE A 68 1.42 -6.36 -1.01
CA ILE A 68 0.20 -6.24 -1.81
C ILE A 68 -0.36 -4.81 -1.81
N SER A 69 -0.05 -3.99 -0.79
CA SER A 69 -0.61 -2.64 -0.60
C SER A 69 -0.44 -1.72 -1.80
N ASN A 70 0.62 -1.91 -2.60
CA ASN A 70 0.87 -1.15 -3.82
C ASN A 70 -0.23 -1.32 -4.89
N HIS A 71 -1.00 -2.41 -4.82
CA HIS A 71 -2.17 -2.67 -5.67
C HIS A 71 -3.46 -2.04 -5.14
N PHE A 72 -3.46 -1.51 -3.92
CA PHE A 72 -4.62 -0.93 -3.24
C PHE A 72 -4.33 0.50 -2.78
N PRO A 73 -4.38 1.48 -3.71
CA PRO A 73 -3.89 2.84 -3.45
C PRO A 73 -4.69 3.61 -2.41
N THR A 74 -5.90 3.15 -2.08
CA THR A 74 -6.75 3.71 -1.02
C THR A 74 -6.05 3.71 0.34
N THR A 75 -5.19 2.73 0.61
CA THR A 75 -4.48 2.62 1.90
C THR A 75 -3.42 3.71 2.10
N PHE A 76 -2.63 4.00 1.06
CA PHE A 76 -1.55 4.99 1.13
C PHE A 76 -1.91 6.36 0.55
N GLY A 77 -3.07 6.48 -0.11
CA GLY A 77 -3.64 7.73 -0.64
C GLY A 77 -4.48 8.51 0.38
N TYR A 78 -4.80 7.91 1.53
CA TYR A 78 -5.50 8.57 2.64
C TYR A 78 -4.65 9.71 3.24
N GLN A 79 -5.30 10.66 3.92
CA GLN A 79 -4.63 11.83 4.53
C GLN A 79 -3.59 11.43 5.59
N TYR A 80 -3.86 10.36 6.35
CA TYR A 80 -2.96 9.83 7.38
C TYR A 80 -2.51 8.39 7.05
N PRO A 81 -1.67 8.21 6.02
CA PRO A 81 -1.34 6.87 5.51
C PRO A 81 -0.51 6.07 6.52
N TRP A 82 0.32 6.74 7.33
CA TRP A 82 1.09 6.09 8.38
C TRP A 82 0.20 5.48 9.48
N ALA A 83 -0.93 6.13 9.80
CA ALA A 83 -1.87 5.65 10.80
C ALA A 83 -2.61 4.40 10.31
N ILE A 84 -3.00 4.39 9.02
CA ILE A 84 -3.59 3.22 8.37
C ILE A 84 -2.59 2.04 8.37
N LEU A 85 -1.33 2.29 8.02
CA LEU A 85 -0.27 1.27 8.07
C LEU A 85 -0.10 0.70 9.48
N ALA A 86 -0.03 1.57 10.50
CA ALA A 86 0.11 1.15 11.89
C ALA A 86 -1.08 0.31 12.37
N ALA A 87 -2.32 0.75 12.08
CA ALA A 87 -3.54 0.04 12.45
C ALA A 87 -3.62 -1.35 11.80
N ILE A 88 -3.37 -1.46 10.48
CA ILE A 88 -3.40 -2.74 9.78
C ILE A 88 -2.26 -3.65 10.25
N THR A 89 -1.08 -3.11 10.51
CA THR A 89 0.06 -3.86 11.08
C THR A 89 -0.30 -4.43 12.45
N LEU A 90 -0.89 -3.62 13.33
CA LEU A 90 -1.31 -4.04 14.67
C LEU A 90 -2.39 -5.13 14.59
N GLY A 91 -3.42 -4.92 13.76
CA GLY A 91 -4.49 -5.90 13.57
C GLY A 91 -3.99 -7.23 13.00
N THR A 92 -3.15 -7.19 11.97
CA THR A 92 -2.59 -8.42 11.36
C THR A 92 -1.61 -9.15 12.29
N ALA A 93 -0.77 -8.41 13.04
CA ALA A 93 0.06 -9.00 14.09
C ALA A 93 -0.80 -9.59 15.23
N GLY A 94 -1.93 -8.96 15.57
CA GLY A 94 -2.90 -9.46 16.55
C GLY A 94 -3.60 -10.75 16.10
N VAL A 95 -3.94 -10.88 14.81
CA VAL A 95 -4.43 -12.15 14.24
C VAL A 95 -3.38 -13.26 14.41
N LYS A 96 -2.11 -12.98 14.10
CA LYS A 96 -1.00 -13.94 14.36
C LYS A 96 -0.81 -14.23 15.83
N HIS A 97 -0.99 -13.23 16.71
CA HIS A 97 -0.96 -13.42 18.16
C HIS A 97 -1.99 -14.45 18.60
N TYR A 98 -3.24 -14.31 18.15
CA TYR A 98 -4.31 -15.24 18.46
C TYR A 98 -3.99 -16.66 17.98
N LEU A 99 -3.51 -16.83 16.74
CA LEU A 99 -3.13 -18.14 16.21
C LEU A 99 -2.02 -18.80 17.03
N ASN A 100 -0.99 -18.02 17.41
CA ASN A 100 0.11 -18.50 18.25
C ASN A 100 -0.35 -18.89 19.67
N LEU A 101 -1.36 -18.19 20.23
CA LEU A 101 -1.95 -18.55 21.52
C LEU A 101 -2.79 -19.84 21.40
N LYS A 102 -3.57 -19.96 20.32
CA LYS A 102 -4.38 -21.15 20.01
C LYS A 102 -3.51 -22.40 19.88
N GLU A 103 -2.38 -22.32 19.19
CA GLU A 103 -1.42 -23.44 19.07
C GLU A 103 -0.83 -23.85 20.43
N LYS A 104 -0.76 -22.93 21.40
CA LYS A 104 -0.32 -23.20 22.77
C LYS A 104 -1.44 -23.67 23.70
N GLY A 105 -2.65 -23.91 23.18
CA GLY A 105 -3.82 -24.27 24.00
C GLY A 105 -4.35 -23.13 24.88
N ARG A 106 -3.91 -21.88 24.66
CA ARG A 106 -4.37 -20.70 25.41
C ARG A 106 -5.43 -19.97 24.59
N TYR A 107 -6.69 -20.07 25.00
CA TYR A 107 -7.80 -19.44 24.29
C TYR A 107 -8.10 -18.06 24.88
N ASN A 108 -7.59 -17.01 24.23
CA ASN A 108 -8.05 -15.65 24.49
C ASN A 108 -9.05 -15.25 23.39
N VAL A 109 -10.34 -15.34 23.72
CA VAL A 109 -11.45 -15.10 22.80
C VAL A 109 -11.52 -13.66 22.28
N TRP A 110 -10.90 -12.69 22.96
CA TRP A 110 -10.99 -11.27 22.61
C TRP A 110 -9.93 -10.81 21.61
N VAL A 111 -8.79 -11.49 21.51
CA VAL A 111 -7.69 -11.05 20.64
C VAL A 111 -8.12 -11.04 19.17
N LEU A 112 -8.82 -12.08 18.72
CA LEU A 112 -9.23 -12.19 17.32
C LEU A 112 -10.30 -11.14 16.94
N PRO A 113 -11.43 -10.99 17.66
CA PRO A 113 -12.42 -9.97 17.37
C PRO A 113 -11.85 -8.55 17.37
N VAL A 114 -11.03 -8.19 18.36
CA VAL A 114 -10.42 -6.85 18.43
C VAL A 114 -9.50 -6.62 17.22
N SER A 115 -8.69 -7.62 16.87
CA SER A 115 -7.78 -7.54 15.71
C SER A 115 -8.54 -7.36 14.39
N VAL A 116 -9.63 -8.12 14.20
CA VAL A 116 -10.49 -8.02 13.02
C VAL A 116 -11.19 -6.67 12.97
N MET A 117 -11.71 -6.19 14.09
CA MET A 117 -12.36 -4.87 14.18
C MET A 117 -11.39 -3.73 13.83
N ILE A 118 -10.14 -3.80 14.28
CA ILE A 118 -9.11 -2.80 13.91
C ILE A 118 -8.89 -2.80 12.39
N ILE A 119 -8.77 -3.97 11.76
CA ILE A 119 -8.56 -4.09 10.31
C ILE A 119 -9.78 -3.53 9.55
N LEU A 120 -10.98 -3.95 9.92
CA LEU A 120 -12.22 -3.49 9.28
C LEU A 120 -12.42 -1.98 9.44
N ALA A 121 -12.15 -1.44 10.63
CA ALA A 121 -12.21 0.00 10.87
C ALA A 121 -11.20 0.76 10.00
N ALA A 122 -9.95 0.27 9.89
CA ALA A 122 -8.95 0.89 9.01
C ALA A 122 -9.37 0.84 7.53
N CYS A 123 -9.95 -0.27 7.07
CA CYS A 123 -10.50 -0.40 5.71
C CYS A 123 -11.68 0.54 5.47
N PHE A 124 -12.59 0.67 6.43
CA PHE A 124 -13.76 1.55 6.33
C PHE A 124 -13.35 3.03 6.28
N VAL A 125 -12.44 3.46 7.17
CA VAL A 125 -11.97 4.85 7.24
C VAL A 125 -11.16 5.25 6.00
N SER A 126 -10.41 4.32 5.41
CA SER A 126 -9.63 4.56 4.19
C SER A 126 -10.41 4.35 2.89
N ALA A 127 -11.67 3.94 2.96
CA ALA A 127 -12.50 3.76 1.78
C ALA A 127 -12.83 5.11 1.11
N PRO A 128 -12.88 5.18 -0.23
CA PRO A 128 -13.31 6.39 -0.91
C PRO A 128 -14.78 6.70 -0.58
N PRO A 129 -15.15 7.99 -0.49
CA PRO A 129 -16.53 8.39 -0.23
C PRO A 129 -17.45 7.90 -1.35
N LYS A 130 -18.63 7.38 -0.99
CA LYS A 130 -19.63 6.86 -1.93
C LYS A 130 -20.45 7.97 -2.60
N ASP A 131 -20.74 9.03 -1.86
CA ASP A 131 -21.58 10.13 -2.33
C ASP A 131 -20.71 11.28 -2.79
N ALA A 132 -20.27 11.21 -4.06
CA ALA A 132 -19.72 12.38 -4.71
C ALA A 132 -20.86 13.38 -4.98
N ALA A 133 -20.67 14.65 -4.63
CA ALA A 133 -21.68 15.68 -4.83
C ALA A 133 -22.19 15.70 -6.28
N ALA A 134 -23.50 15.87 -6.47
CA ALA A 134 -24.08 15.93 -7.80
C ALA A 134 -23.44 17.07 -8.63
N CYS A 135 -23.04 16.75 -9.86
CA CYS A 135 -22.47 17.72 -10.79
C CYS A 135 -23.58 18.62 -11.35
N SER A 136 -23.72 19.81 -10.79
CA SER A 136 -24.81 20.74 -11.16
C SER A 136 -24.55 21.50 -12.46
N LYS A 137 -23.29 21.65 -12.87
CA LYS A 137 -22.89 22.34 -14.11
C LYS A 137 -22.31 21.34 -15.10
N THR A 138 -22.70 21.49 -16.37
CA THR A 138 -22.04 20.81 -17.48
C THR A 138 -20.62 21.33 -17.62
N VAL A 139 -19.63 20.43 -17.54
CA VAL A 139 -18.21 20.79 -17.64
C VAL A 139 -17.75 20.58 -19.08
N SER A 140 -17.17 21.62 -19.68
CA SER A 140 -16.66 21.53 -21.06
C SER A 140 -15.34 20.77 -21.12
N PHE A 141 -15.06 20.12 -22.26
CA PHE A 141 -13.74 19.51 -22.45
C PHE A 141 -12.62 20.55 -22.44
N THR A 142 -12.87 21.77 -22.91
CA THR A 142 -11.87 22.84 -22.94
C THR A 142 -11.31 23.13 -21.55
N GLU A 143 -12.18 23.22 -20.54
CA GLU A 143 -11.78 23.44 -19.14
C GLU A 143 -10.92 22.29 -18.61
N VAL A 144 -11.34 21.05 -18.86
CA VAL A 144 -10.60 19.85 -18.45
C VAL A 144 -9.26 19.76 -19.18
N ASN A 145 -9.23 20.09 -20.47
CA ASN A 145 -8.02 20.06 -21.28
C ASN A 145 -6.99 21.08 -20.76
N THR A 146 -7.42 22.28 -20.33
CA THR A 146 -6.53 23.25 -19.68
C THR A 146 -5.89 22.65 -18.41
N ILE A 147 -6.67 21.96 -17.58
CA ILE A 147 -6.16 21.30 -16.37
C ILE A 147 -5.16 20.19 -16.75
N ILE A 148 -5.49 19.33 -17.72
CA ILE A 148 -4.62 18.23 -18.13
C ILE A 148 -3.29 18.73 -18.70
N ASN A 149 -3.34 19.76 -19.56
CA ASN A 149 -2.13 20.40 -20.10
C ASN A 149 -1.23 20.92 -18.99
N LYS A 150 -1.81 21.61 -17.99
CA LYS A 150 -1.04 22.21 -16.90
C LYS A 150 -0.54 21.21 -15.86
N ARG A 151 -1.31 20.16 -15.58
CA ARG A 151 -1.07 19.27 -14.43
C ARG A 151 -0.51 17.90 -14.80
N CYS A 152 -0.70 17.43 -16.03
CA CYS A 152 -0.45 16.04 -16.42
C CYS A 152 0.57 15.90 -17.56
N ILE A 153 0.47 16.71 -18.62
CA ILE A 153 1.27 16.56 -19.85
C ILE A 153 2.77 16.74 -19.60
N THR A 154 3.16 17.52 -18.59
CA THR A 154 4.58 17.69 -18.22
C THR A 154 5.31 16.36 -18.01
N CYS A 155 4.62 15.33 -17.48
CA CYS A 155 5.14 13.97 -17.33
C CYS A 155 4.53 12.96 -18.32
N HIS A 156 3.29 13.16 -18.74
CA HIS A 156 2.52 12.21 -19.56
C HIS A 156 2.35 12.72 -20.99
N SER A 157 3.48 12.94 -21.67
CA SER A 157 3.58 13.34 -23.07
C SER A 157 4.50 12.39 -23.84
N ALA A 158 4.40 12.34 -25.16
CA ALA A 158 5.44 11.73 -26.00
C ALA A 158 6.79 12.45 -25.85
N LYS A 159 6.78 13.74 -25.47
CA LYS A 159 7.96 14.54 -25.16
C LYS A 159 7.80 15.23 -23.80
N PRO A 160 7.96 14.50 -22.68
CA PRO A 160 7.85 15.08 -21.35
C PRO A 160 8.84 16.23 -21.15
N THR A 161 8.41 17.25 -20.41
CA THR A 161 9.24 18.42 -20.04
C THR A 161 9.68 18.38 -18.58
N ASP A 162 9.26 17.36 -17.84
CA ASP A 162 9.68 17.14 -16.46
C ASP A 162 11.16 16.78 -16.35
N ASN A 163 11.82 17.30 -15.31
CA ASN A 163 13.25 17.08 -15.06
C ASN A 163 13.59 15.66 -14.58
N VAL A 164 12.62 14.92 -14.04
CA VAL A 164 12.81 13.56 -13.52
C VAL A 164 12.22 12.53 -14.48
N TYR A 165 11.03 12.80 -15.02
CA TYR A 165 10.34 11.91 -15.95
C TYR A 165 10.62 12.31 -17.39
N THR A 166 11.73 11.81 -17.96
CA THR A 166 12.11 12.05 -19.37
C THR A 166 11.37 11.17 -20.38
N ALA A 167 10.59 10.20 -19.90
CA ALA A 167 9.70 9.36 -20.68
C ALA A 167 8.35 9.20 -19.95
N PRO A 168 7.24 9.04 -20.68
CA PRO A 168 5.91 8.93 -20.07
C PRO A 168 5.82 7.70 -19.16
N PRO A 169 5.53 7.88 -17.85
CA PRO A 169 5.42 6.76 -16.93
C PRO A 169 4.35 5.76 -17.38
N ASN A 170 4.71 4.47 -17.39
CA ASN A 170 3.87 3.37 -17.90
C ASN A 170 3.38 3.55 -19.35
N GLY A 171 4.06 4.36 -20.17
CA GLY A 171 3.66 4.63 -21.55
C GLY A 171 2.34 5.42 -21.68
N VAL A 172 1.90 6.07 -20.60
CA VAL A 172 0.66 6.86 -20.59
C VAL A 172 0.93 8.27 -21.12
N VAL A 173 0.22 8.64 -22.17
CA VAL A 173 0.35 9.92 -22.89
C VAL A 173 -1.03 10.58 -22.98
N TYR A 174 -1.07 11.92 -22.93
CA TYR A 174 -2.27 12.76 -23.01
C TYR A 174 -2.15 13.89 -24.03
N ASP A 175 -1.33 13.71 -25.07
CA ASP A 175 -1.03 14.76 -26.05
C ASP A 175 -2.25 15.17 -26.89
N THR A 176 -3.18 14.23 -27.13
CA THR A 176 -4.41 14.50 -27.88
C THR A 176 -5.68 14.35 -27.02
N PRO A 177 -6.77 15.03 -27.38
CA PRO A 177 -8.09 14.82 -26.74
C PRO A 177 -8.53 13.37 -26.71
N GLN A 178 -8.22 12.61 -27.77
CA GLN A 178 -8.57 11.20 -27.89
C GLN A 178 -7.78 10.34 -26.88
N ASP A 179 -6.52 10.67 -26.61
CA ASP A 179 -5.71 9.97 -25.61
C ASP A 179 -6.28 10.14 -24.20
N ILE A 180 -6.76 11.35 -23.89
CA ILE A 180 -7.39 11.70 -22.62
C ILE A 180 -8.66 10.86 -22.43
N VAL A 181 -9.57 10.88 -23.41
CA VAL A 181 -10.85 10.14 -23.33
C VAL A 181 -10.61 8.64 -23.23
N LYS A 182 -9.67 8.09 -24.00
CA LYS A 182 -9.30 6.67 -23.96
C LYS A 182 -8.87 6.21 -22.57
N LEU A 183 -8.30 7.11 -21.77
CA LEU A 183 -7.77 6.81 -20.45
C LEU A 183 -8.62 7.40 -19.31
N LYS A 184 -9.85 7.85 -19.59
CA LYS A 184 -10.74 8.50 -18.61
C LYS A 184 -10.92 7.69 -17.33
N ASP A 185 -11.07 6.37 -17.42
CA ASP A 185 -11.27 5.52 -16.24
C ASP A 185 -10.01 5.47 -15.35
N LYS A 186 -8.83 5.46 -15.98
CA LYS A 186 -7.56 5.55 -15.24
C LYS A 186 -7.37 6.93 -14.61
N ILE A 187 -7.77 7.99 -15.33
CA ILE A 187 -7.76 9.36 -14.79
C ILE A 187 -8.69 9.44 -13.57
N MET A 188 -9.93 8.96 -13.67
CA MET A 188 -10.87 8.89 -12.55
C MET A 188 -10.25 8.17 -11.34
N GLN A 189 -9.72 6.97 -11.55
CA GLN A 189 -9.14 6.18 -10.45
C GLN A 189 -7.92 6.84 -9.81
N ARG A 190 -6.99 7.38 -10.61
CA ARG A 190 -5.70 7.88 -10.11
C ARG A 190 -5.73 9.33 -9.65
N VAL A 191 -6.51 10.17 -10.32
CA VAL A 191 -6.61 11.61 -10.05
C VAL A 191 -7.78 11.87 -9.10
N VAL A 192 -8.96 11.33 -9.33
CA VAL A 192 -10.13 11.70 -8.51
C VAL A 192 -10.23 10.84 -7.25
N ILE A 193 -10.31 9.52 -7.43
CA ILE A 193 -10.64 8.58 -6.35
C ILE A 193 -9.46 8.41 -5.39
N THR A 194 -8.32 7.95 -5.90
CA THR A 194 -7.16 7.63 -5.05
C THR A 194 -6.25 8.83 -4.79
N LYS A 195 -6.42 9.92 -5.56
CA LYS A 195 -5.61 11.15 -5.47
C LYS A 195 -4.10 10.91 -5.49
N THR A 196 -3.67 9.83 -6.13
CA THR A 196 -2.25 9.41 -6.20
C THR A 196 -1.49 10.07 -7.34
N MET A 197 -2.19 10.70 -8.27
CA MET A 197 -1.62 11.51 -9.34
C MET A 197 -2.13 12.95 -9.27
N PRO A 198 -1.32 13.95 -9.62
CA PRO A 198 0.13 13.91 -9.87
C PRO A 198 0.90 13.42 -8.62
N GLN A 199 2.03 12.71 -8.81
CA GLN A 199 2.75 12.11 -7.69
C GLN A 199 3.15 13.17 -6.66
N ASN A 200 2.81 12.93 -5.38
CA ASN A 200 3.02 13.87 -4.28
C ASN A 200 2.48 15.30 -4.56
N ASN A 201 1.44 15.39 -5.39
CA ASN A 201 0.91 16.66 -5.89
C ASN A 201 1.97 17.59 -6.52
N LYS A 202 2.97 17.04 -7.24
CA LYS A 202 4.10 17.81 -7.82
C LYS A 202 3.66 19.03 -8.64
N THR A 203 2.56 18.94 -9.37
CA THR A 203 2.05 20.04 -10.22
C THR A 203 0.97 20.88 -9.53
N GLY A 204 0.66 20.63 -8.26
CA GLY A 204 -0.26 21.44 -7.45
C GLY A 204 -1.71 21.42 -7.95
N ILE A 205 -2.23 20.25 -8.35
CA ILE A 205 -3.65 20.13 -8.72
C ILE A 205 -4.53 20.34 -7.48
N THR A 206 -5.59 21.14 -7.63
CA THR A 206 -6.50 21.49 -6.52
C THR A 206 -7.69 20.50 -6.40
N PRO A 207 -8.39 20.45 -5.25
CA PRO A 207 -9.62 19.68 -5.13
C PRO A 207 -10.68 20.06 -6.17
N GLU A 208 -10.82 21.34 -6.46
CA GLU A 208 -11.79 21.88 -7.43
C GLU A 208 -11.45 21.42 -8.85
N GLU A 209 -10.16 21.44 -9.23
CA GLU A 209 -9.70 20.90 -10.51
C GLU A 209 -9.99 19.40 -10.63
N ARG A 210 -9.85 18.62 -9.54
CA ARG A 210 -10.21 17.20 -9.51
C ARG A 210 -11.71 16.99 -9.66
N ASP A 211 -12.53 17.85 -9.05
CA ASP A 211 -13.98 17.78 -9.16
C ASP A 211 -14.49 18.13 -10.56
N LEU A 212 -13.84 19.07 -11.25
CA LEU A 212 -14.12 19.34 -12.67
C LEU A 212 -13.83 18.12 -13.54
N ILE A 213 -12.68 17.48 -13.34
CA ILE A 213 -12.32 16.23 -14.04
C ILE A 213 -13.34 15.14 -13.74
N ARG A 214 -13.71 14.96 -12.46
CA ARG A 214 -14.73 13.98 -12.04
C ARG A 214 -16.04 14.22 -12.79
N CYS A 215 -16.56 15.45 -12.72
CA CYS A 215 -17.84 15.79 -13.32
C CYS A 215 -17.87 15.61 -14.82
N TRP A 216 -16.79 15.99 -15.52
CA TRP A 216 -16.69 15.74 -16.96
C TRP A 216 -16.71 14.24 -17.30
N ILE A 217 -16.03 13.39 -16.51
CA ILE A 217 -16.05 11.93 -16.72
C ILE A 217 -17.43 11.36 -16.43
N ASP A 218 -18.05 11.76 -15.31
CA ASP A 218 -19.40 11.33 -14.92
C ASP A 218 -20.47 11.75 -15.97
N GLN A 219 -20.25 12.89 -16.64
CA GLN A 219 -21.09 13.40 -17.74
C GLN A 219 -20.80 12.74 -19.11
N GLY A 220 -19.96 11.70 -19.14
CA GLY A 220 -19.70 10.90 -20.35
C GLY A 220 -18.37 11.19 -21.05
N ALA A 221 -17.55 12.11 -20.55
CA ALA A 221 -16.24 12.48 -21.11
C ALA A 221 -16.31 12.94 -22.57
N VAL A 222 -17.26 13.81 -22.89
CA VAL A 222 -17.50 14.33 -24.25
C VAL A 222 -16.45 15.38 -24.61
N ILE A 223 -15.94 15.37 -25.86
CA ILE A 223 -14.89 16.29 -26.35
C ILE A 223 -15.47 17.63 -26.88
N LYS A 224 -16.79 17.67 -27.14
CA LYS A 224 -17.49 18.81 -27.75
C LYS A 224 -17.48 20.06 -26.87
#